data_AF-A0A2V2B3U1-F1
#
_entry.id   AF-A0A2V2B3U1-F1
#
_cell.length_a   1.000
_cell.length_b   1.000
_cell.length_c   1.000
_cell.angle_alpha   90.00
_cell.angle_beta   90.00
_cell.angle_gamma   90.00
#
_symmetry.space_group_name_H-M   'P 1'
#
loop_
_entity.id
_entity.type
_entity.pdbx_description
1 polymer ?
#
loop_
_entity_poly.entity_id
_entity_poly.type
_entity_poly.pdbx_seq_one_letter_code
_entity_poly.pdbx_strand_id
1 'polypeptide(L)'
;MKWPGRAKPQRGGPGAGAGRPVRAEPTERAEQAAQAEAAAQAETARRHLIEERWGRQTAAWADWLARSPAGVDLHLWWQRQNDLVPLIGEEPYRDRLAELLSRAAPRDLAAMGLGCSRRVDRACRTPEVCGQDPEPRPDVRPFGRSGPVPGACSSFIDCYTSHEIRVRFSGDDRHSAVMLLRGGPGEARLWVDGVPVLEGEWLDNGGHWLDERFFVIRIGGPDDHPEQGYTSIGQWLYDIVSLLVYDAELRIPHVLIPGPTENWRDPVADVRDGTVRVYADEAAQAAATPDREFPVGAPPTG
;
A
#
# COMPACT_ATOMS: atom_id res chain seq x y z
N MET A 1 -43.32 -93.24 -5.61
CA MET A 1 -41.86 -93.43 -5.42
C MET A 1 -41.21 -92.06 -5.19
N LYS A 2 -40.35 -91.98 -4.16
CA LYS A 2 -39.24 -91.04 -3.88
C LYS A 2 -39.27 -89.57 -4.40
N TRP A 3 -39.28 -88.65 -3.44
CA TRP A 3 -38.57 -87.35 -3.39
C TRP A 3 -37.03 -87.53 -3.48
N PRO A 4 -36.14 -86.49 -3.44
CA PRO A 4 -36.25 -85.03 -3.67
C PRO A 4 -35.03 -84.48 -4.49
N GLY A 5 -34.83 -83.15 -4.58
CA GLY A 5 -33.48 -82.61 -4.88
C GLY A 5 -33.36 -81.12 -5.25
N ARG A 6 -32.76 -80.33 -4.36
CA ARG A 6 -32.55 -78.87 -4.38
C ARG A 6 -31.22 -78.43 -5.07
N ALA A 7 -31.19 -77.14 -5.43
CA ALA A 7 -30.11 -76.13 -5.27
C ALA A 7 -29.11 -75.77 -6.41
N LYS A 8 -29.23 -74.48 -6.85
CA LYS A 8 -28.25 -73.35 -7.04
C LYS A 8 -26.86 -73.58 -7.69
N PRO A 9 -26.35 -72.61 -8.51
CA PRO A 9 -25.52 -71.51 -7.97
C PRO A 9 -25.64 -70.12 -8.66
N GLN A 10 -24.83 -69.19 -8.14
CA GLN A 10 -24.76 -67.71 -8.26
C GLN A 10 -24.25 -67.16 -9.61
N ARG A 11 -24.52 -65.85 -9.88
CA ARG A 11 -23.60 -64.66 -9.93
C ARG A 11 -23.94 -63.69 -11.08
N GLY A 12 -23.90 -62.39 -10.78
CA GLY A 12 -23.86 -61.29 -11.77
C GLY A 12 -24.67 -60.06 -11.31
N GLY A 13 -24.00 -59.01 -10.83
CA GLY A 13 -24.58 -57.92 -10.03
C GLY A 13 -25.18 -56.73 -10.79
N PRO A 14 -25.73 -55.74 -10.06
CA PRO A 14 -26.00 -54.39 -10.58
C PRO A 14 -24.81 -53.47 -10.21
N GLY A 15 -24.39 -52.51 -11.02
CA GLY A 15 -25.21 -51.44 -11.58
C GLY A 15 -24.67 -50.13 -10.98
N ALA A 16 -23.96 -49.36 -11.82
CA ALA A 16 -23.19 -48.17 -11.44
C ALA A 16 -24.03 -47.14 -10.66
N GLY A 17 -23.52 -46.74 -9.50
CA GLY A 17 -24.11 -45.68 -8.67
C GLY A 17 -23.89 -44.31 -9.30
N ALA A 18 -24.99 -43.58 -9.51
CA ALA A 18 -24.97 -42.16 -9.80
C ALA A 18 -24.37 -41.40 -8.60
N GLY A 19 -23.26 -40.71 -8.84
CA GLY A 19 -22.60 -39.83 -7.86
C GLY A 19 -23.53 -38.70 -7.44
N ARG A 20 -24.08 -38.82 -6.24
CA ARG A 20 -24.90 -37.80 -5.57
C ARG A 20 -23.96 -36.65 -5.14
N PRO A 21 -24.29 -35.37 -5.37
CA PRO A 21 -23.46 -34.27 -4.91
C PRO A 21 -23.41 -34.30 -3.37
N VAL A 22 -22.19 -34.32 -2.83
CA VAL A 22 -21.92 -34.30 -1.40
C VAL A 22 -22.49 -33.00 -0.83
N ARG A 23 -23.52 -33.15 0.00
CA ARG A 23 -24.21 -32.06 0.68
C ARG A 23 -23.23 -31.55 1.75
N ALA A 24 -22.70 -30.33 1.58
CA ALA A 24 -21.85 -29.67 2.59
C ALA A 24 -22.43 -29.87 4.00
N GLU A 25 -21.59 -30.32 4.92
CA GLU A 25 -22.03 -30.82 6.22
C GLU A 25 -22.74 -29.72 7.02
N PRO A 26 -23.77 -30.04 7.82
CA PRO A 26 -24.53 -29.06 8.62
C PRO A 26 -23.67 -28.15 9.50
N THR A 27 -22.48 -28.62 9.88
CA THR A 27 -21.50 -27.93 10.74
C THR A 27 -20.88 -26.71 10.05
N GLU A 28 -20.45 -26.84 8.78
CA GLU A 28 -19.83 -25.75 8.02
C GLU A 28 -20.82 -24.60 7.79
N ARG A 29 -22.10 -24.91 7.59
CA ARG A 29 -23.16 -23.90 7.43
C ARG A 29 -23.47 -23.17 8.73
N ALA A 30 -23.41 -23.88 9.85
CA ALA A 30 -23.63 -23.28 11.18
C ALA A 30 -22.46 -22.36 11.56
N GLU A 31 -21.22 -22.76 11.26
CA GLU A 31 -20.03 -21.93 11.47
C GLU A 31 -20.02 -20.69 10.58
N GLN A 32 -20.38 -20.82 9.30
CA GLN A 32 -20.52 -19.68 8.38
C GLN A 32 -21.61 -18.70 8.83
N ALA A 33 -22.76 -19.21 9.33
CA ALA A 33 -23.83 -18.37 9.85
C ALA A 33 -23.40 -17.62 11.12
N ALA A 34 -22.69 -18.30 12.04
CA ALA A 34 -22.17 -17.67 13.25
C ALA A 34 -21.10 -16.60 12.95
N GLN A 35 -20.21 -16.85 11.97
CA GLN A 35 -19.24 -15.86 11.50
C GLN A 35 -19.92 -14.65 10.85
N ALA A 36 -20.97 -14.87 10.05
CA ALA A 36 -21.74 -13.79 9.44
C ALA A 36 -22.48 -12.93 10.48
N GLU A 37 -23.06 -13.57 11.51
CA GLU A 37 -23.71 -12.87 12.61
C GLU A 37 -22.71 -12.06 13.45
N ALA A 38 -21.56 -12.64 13.78
CA ALA A 38 -20.48 -11.93 14.47
C ALA A 38 -19.97 -10.74 13.66
N ALA A 39 -19.81 -10.89 12.33
CA ALA A 39 -19.43 -9.78 11.44
C ALA A 39 -20.49 -8.68 11.42
N ALA A 40 -21.78 -9.03 11.38
CA ALA A 40 -22.87 -8.06 11.40
C ALA A 40 -22.97 -7.30 12.75
N GLN A 41 -22.75 -8.00 13.86
CA GLN A 41 -22.69 -7.40 15.19
C GLN A 41 -21.47 -6.47 15.32
N ALA A 42 -20.31 -6.89 14.83
CA ALA A 42 -19.11 -6.05 14.78
C ALA A 42 -19.33 -4.78 13.96
N GLU A 43 -19.97 -4.89 12.79
CA GLU A 43 -20.32 -3.74 11.95
C GLU A 43 -21.30 -2.78 12.63
N THR A 44 -22.29 -3.31 13.35
CA THR A 44 -23.26 -2.48 14.10
C THR A 44 -22.60 -1.76 15.28
N ALA A 45 -21.78 -2.47 16.07
CA ALA A 45 -21.04 -1.87 17.18
C ALA A 45 -20.05 -0.80 16.70
N ARG A 46 -19.43 -1.05 15.53
CA ARG A 46 -18.59 -0.09 14.83
C ARG A 46 -19.38 1.18 14.53
N ARG A 47 -20.54 1.10 13.88
CA ARG A 47 -21.42 2.27 13.60
C ARG A 47 -21.83 3.08 14.83
N HIS A 48 -22.08 2.44 15.97
CA HIS A 48 -22.41 3.16 17.20
C HIS A 48 -21.20 3.92 17.78
N LEU A 49 -20.02 3.28 17.81
CA LEU A 49 -18.77 3.91 18.26
C LEU A 49 -18.36 5.10 17.39
N ILE A 50 -18.63 4.99 16.09
CA ILE A 50 -18.50 6.04 15.08
C ILE A 50 -19.31 7.29 15.49
N GLU A 51 -20.60 7.13 15.78
CA GLU A 51 -21.49 8.25 16.10
C GLU A 51 -21.13 8.94 17.42
N GLU A 52 -20.81 8.16 18.46
CA GLU A 52 -20.50 8.70 19.79
C GLU A 52 -19.15 9.43 19.85
N ARG A 53 -18.14 8.95 19.11
CA ARG A 53 -16.74 9.33 19.33
C ARG A 53 -16.25 10.44 18.41
N TRP A 54 -16.94 10.71 17.31
CA TRP A 54 -16.38 11.52 16.22
C TRP A 54 -16.61 13.03 16.32
N GLY A 55 -17.75 13.53 16.83
CA GLY A 55 -17.95 14.97 16.99
C GLY A 55 -17.98 15.78 15.67
N ARG A 56 -18.00 17.13 15.76
CA ARG A 56 -18.41 18.01 14.64
C ARG A 56 -17.45 18.12 13.44
N GLN A 57 -16.14 17.85 13.59
CA GLN A 57 -15.18 17.97 12.48
C GLN A 57 -15.26 16.79 11.49
N THR A 58 -15.70 15.62 11.98
CA THR A 58 -15.89 14.37 11.23
C THR A 58 -17.36 14.11 10.88
N ALA A 59 -18.31 14.93 11.36
CA ALA A 59 -19.71 14.84 10.93
C ALA A 59 -19.89 14.89 9.41
N ALA A 60 -19.00 15.60 8.69
CA ALA A 60 -19.00 15.63 7.22
C ALA A 60 -18.43 14.35 6.56
N TRP A 61 -17.70 13.52 7.32
CA TRP A 61 -17.13 12.23 6.89
C TRP A 61 -17.82 11.01 7.53
N ALA A 62 -18.75 11.22 8.46
CA ALA A 62 -19.38 10.15 9.25
C ALA A 62 -20.07 9.10 8.36
N ASP A 63 -20.83 9.55 7.35
CA ASP A 63 -21.49 8.67 6.38
C ASP A 63 -20.50 7.83 5.57
N TRP A 64 -19.32 8.38 5.26
CA TRP A 64 -18.28 7.64 4.54
C TRP A 64 -17.67 6.58 5.42
N LEU A 65 -17.18 6.98 6.59
CA LEU A 65 -16.48 6.07 7.47
C LEU A 65 -17.42 4.97 8.00
N ALA A 66 -18.72 5.23 8.16
CA ALA A 66 -19.73 4.21 8.44
C ALA A 66 -19.86 3.10 7.36
N ARG A 67 -19.24 3.29 6.19
CA ARG A 67 -19.17 2.32 5.09
C ARG A 67 -17.74 1.85 4.79
N SER A 68 -16.73 2.34 5.50
CA SER A 68 -15.32 1.99 5.27
C SER A 68 -14.72 1.21 6.45
N PRO A 69 -14.68 -0.13 6.35
CA PRO A 69 -13.99 -0.95 7.33
C PRO A 69 -12.48 -0.73 7.41
N ALA A 70 -11.83 -0.07 6.46
CA ALA A 70 -10.45 0.37 6.66
C ALA A 70 -10.40 1.70 7.41
N GLY A 71 -11.26 2.65 7.01
CA GLY A 71 -11.27 4.00 7.54
C GLY A 71 -11.60 4.11 9.03
N VAL A 72 -12.59 3.37 9.54
CA VAL A 72 -12.88 3.44 11.00
C VAL A 72 -11.74 2.85 11.82
N ASP A 73 -11.12 1.75 11.37
CA ASP A 73 -10.06 1.08 12.13
C ASP A 73 -8.82 1.99 12.17
N LEU A 74 -8.45 2.56 11.02
CA LEU A 74 -7.42 3.58 10.95
C LEU A 74 -7.73 4.77 11.85
N HIS A 75 -8.94 5.31 11.78
CA HIS A 75 -9.33 6.46 12.58
C HIS A 75 -9.32 6.16 14.08
N LEU A 76 -9.84 5.01 14.52
CA LEU A 76 -9.83 4.61 15.92
C LEU A 76 -8.41 4.37 16.43
N TRP A 77 -7.54 3.75 15.61
CA TRP A 77 -6.13 3.58 15.92
C TRP A 77 -5.42 4.93 16.10
N TRP A 78 -5.70 5.86 15.19
CA TRP A 78 -5.17 7.20 15.20
C TRP A 78 -5.60 8.01 16.43
N GLN A 79 -6.90 8.06 16.74
CA GLN A 79 -7.43 8.80 17.89
C GLN A 79 -6.91 8.28 19.24
N ARG A 80 -6.49 7.01 19.29
CA ARG A 80 -5.99 6.36 20.50
C ARG A 80 -4.47 6.33 20.60
N GLN A 81 -3.75 7.05 19.75
CA GLN A 81 -2.28 7.09 19.76
C GLN A 81 -1.70 7.30 21.17
N ASN A 82 -2.21 8.29 21.91
CA ASN A 82 -1.74 8.63 23.25
C ASN A 82 -1.95 7.52 24.29
N ASP A 83 -2.93 6.64 24.08
CA ASP A 83 -3.20 5.50 24.96
C ASP A 83 -2.44 4.25 24.50
N LEU A 84 -2.29 4.06 23.19
CA LEU A 84 -1.74 2.85 22.58
C LEU A 84 -0.22 2.85 22.62
N VAL A 85 0.44 3.95 22.25
CA VAL A 85 1.91 4.01 22.21
C VAL A 85 2.55 3.63 23.56
N PRO A 86 2.09 4.14 24.72
CA PRO A 86 2.62 3.69 26.02
C PRO A 86 2.33 2.23 26.37
N LEU A 87 1.26 1.65 25.81
CA LEU A 87 0.80 0.31 26.14
C LEU A 87 1.53 -0.78 25.32
N ILE A 88 1.70 -0.56 24.01
CA ILE A 88 2.23 -1.56 23.08
C ILE A 88 3.64 -1.21 22.56
N GLY A 89 4.14 -0.02 22.87
CA GLY A 89 5.40 0.49 22.33
C GLY A 89 5.23 1.21 20.99
N GLU A 90 6.27 1.98 20.62
CA GLU A 90 6.24 2.81 19.42
C GLU A 90 6.37 2.00 18.12
N GLU A 91 7.28 1.04 18.04
CA GLU A 91 7.47 0.22 16.83
C GLU A 91 6.21 -0.58 16.49
N PRO A 92 5.59 -1.34 17.41
CA PRO A 92 4.36 -2.07 17.10
C PRO A 92 3.20 -1.13 16.73
N TYR A 93 3.18 0.09 17.30
CA TYR A 93 2.22 1.10 16.90
C TYR A 93 2.43 1.56 15.46
N ARG A 94 3.68 1.83 15.07
CA ARG A 94 4.07 2.28 13.72
C ARG A 94 3.78 1.20 12.67
N ASP A 95 4.12 -0.05 12.95
CA ASP A 95 3.86 -1.18 12.03
C ASP A 95 2.37 -1.34 11.77
N ARG A 96 1.56 -1.31 12.85
CA ARG A 96 0.11 -1.41 12.71
C ARG A 96 -0.49 -0.18 12.02
N LEU A 97 0.03 1.01 12.29
CA LEU A 97 -0.39 2.23 11.60
C LEU A 97 -0.10 2.12 10.09
N ALA A 98 1.08 1.66 9.70
CA ALA A 98 1.46 1.48 8.30
C ALA A 98 0.58 0.42 7.60
N GLU A 99 0.27 -0.68 8.26
CA GLU A 99 -0.67 -1.70 7.76
C GLU A 99 -2.07 -1.10 7.51
N LEU A 100 -2.59 -0.32 8.46
CA LEU A 100 -3.90 0.32 8.34
C LEU A 100 -3.91 1.37 7.22
N LEU A 101 -2.86 2.19 7.12
CA LEU A 101 -2.68 3.18 6.05
C LEU A 101 -2.59 2.53 4.67
N SER A 102 -1.94 1.37 4.57
CA SER A 102 -1.79 0.65 3.28
C SER A 102 -3.10 0.04 2.77
N ARG A 103 -4.08 -0.16 3.66
CA ARG A 103 -5.44 -0.61 3.31
C ARG A 103 -6.43 0.53 3.15
N ALA A 104 -6.06 1.72 3.60
CA ALA A 104 -6.93 2.87 3.64
C ALA A 104 -7.20 3.36 2.22
N ALA A 105 -8.46 3.59 1.91
CA ALA A 105 -8.79 4.35 0.73
C ALA A 105 -8.31 5.81 0.92
N PRO A 106 -8.02 6.52 -0.16
CA PRO A 106 -7.73 7.97 -0.18
C PRO A 106 -8.70 8.81 0.65
N ARG A 107 -9.99 8.44 0.62
CA ARG A 107 -11.05 9.08 1.40
C ARG A 107 -10.93 8.83 2.89
N ASP A 108 -10.45 7.65 3.29
CA ASP A 108 -10.16 7.34 4.69
C ASP A 108 -9.04 8.21 5.23
N LEU A 109 -8.00 8.44 4.43
CA LEU A 109 -6.91 9.36 4.78
C LEU A 109 -7.40 10.81 4.90
N ALA A 110 -8.25 11.25 3.97
CA ALA A 110 -8.89 12.56 4.05
C ALA A 110 -9.77 12.69 5.30
N ALA A 111 -10.52 11.64 5.64
CA ALA A 111 -11.36 11.58 6.84
C ALA A 111 -10.55 11.49 8.14
N MET A 112 -9.34 10.94 8.10
CA MET A 112 -8.36 11.00 9.19
C MET A 112 -7.80 12.42 9.39
N GLY A 113 -8.01 13.32 8.42
CA GLY A 113 -7.57 14.71 8.48
C GLY A 113 -6.18 14.93 7.91
N LEU A 114 -5.66 14.03 7.07
CA LEU A 114 -4.41 14.28 6.35
C LEU A 114 -4.58 15.42 5.33
N GLY A 115 -3.51 16.17 5.14
CA GLY A 115 -3.36 17.03 3.98
C GLY A 115 -3.31 16.18 2.72
N CYS A 116 -3.70 16.73 1.57
CA CYS A 116 -3.62 16.04 0.28
C CYS A 116 -2.77 16.85 -0.70
N SER A 117 -2.48 16.30 -1.88
CA SER A 117 -1.75 16.99 -2.95
C SER A 117 -2.30 18.39 -3.32
N ARG A 118 -3.55 18.70 -2.95
CA ARG A 118 -4.19 20.02 -3.12
C ARG A 118 -3.95 21.00 -1.98
N ARG A 119 -3.70 20.50 -0.77
CA ARG A 119 -3.60 21.23 0.51
C ARG A 119 -2.70 20.41 1.44
N VAL A 120 -1.39 20.61 1.32
CA VAL A 120 -0.38 19.91 2.14
C VAL A 120 -0.27 20.55 3.54
N ASP A 121 -0.62 21.83 3.66
CA ASP A 121 -0.47 22.68 4.86
C ASP A 121 -1.54 22.48 5.93
N ARG A 122 -2.61 21.72 5.65
CA ARG A 122 -3.74 21.53 6.56
C ARG A 122 -4.60 20.34 6.17
N ALA A 123 -5.34 19.83 7.15
CA ALA A 123 -6.32 18.78 6.96
C ALA A 123 -7.29 19.07 5.81
N CYS A 124 -7.64 18.03 5.05
CA CYS A 124 -8.68 18.11 4.04
C CYS A 124 -10.05 18.41 4.69
N ARG A 125 -10.64 19.57 4.38
CA ARG A 125 -11.95 20.01 4.92
C ARG A 125 -13.08 20.02 3.89
N THR A 126 -12.85 19.50 2.69
CA THR A 126 -13.81 19.53 1.56
C THR A 126 -14.09 18.09 1.07
N PRO A 127 -14.84 17.29 1.83
CA PRO A 127 -15.18 15.90 1.48
C PRO A 127 -15.85 15.78 0.11
N GLU A 128 -16.62 16.78 -0.30
CA GLU A 128 -17.32 16.83 -1.58
C GLU A 128 -16.37 16.86 -2.81
N VAL A 129 -15.10 17.23 -2.61
CA VAL A 129 -14.11 17.31 -3.70
C VAL A 129 -12.99 16.29 -3.58
N CYS A 130 -12.55 15.96 -2.36
CA CYS A 130 -11.52 14.93 -2.16
C CYS A 130 -12.12 13.53 -1.96
N GLY A 131 -13.43 13.44 -1.74
CA GLY A 131 -14.22 12.22 -1.72
C GLY A 131 -14.89 11.93 -3.05
N GLN A 132 -14.29 12.27 -4.18
CA GLN A 132 -14.74 11.79 -5.49
C GLN A 132 -13.73 10.76 -5.98
N ASP A 133 -14.17 9.53 -6.23
CA ASP A 133 -13.32 8.54 -6.90
C ASP A 133 -13.20 8.93 -8.37
N PRO A 134 -12.08 8.61 -9.03
CA PRO A 134 -12.02 8.70 -10.48
C PRO A 134 -13.15 7.87 -11.09
N GLU A 135 -13.99 8.51 -11.91
CA GLU A 135 -15.01 7.77 -12.66
C GLU A 135 -14.32 6.80 -13.63
N PRO A 136 -14.62 5.49 -13.57
CA PRO A 136 -14.10 4.54 -14.54
C PRO A 136 -14.67 4.88 -15.92
N ARG A 137 -13.82 5.33 -16.85
CA ARG A 137 -14.22 5.56 -18.24
C ARG A 137 -13.86 4.33 -19.09
N PRO A 138 -14.81 3.76 -19.84
CA PRO A 138 -14.62 2.49 -20.56
C PRO A 138 -13.63 2.56 -21.73
N ASP A 139 -13.31 3.76 -22.24
CA ASP A 139 -12.66 3.90 -23.56
C ASP A 139 -11.33 4.69 -23.56
N VAL A 140 -10.77 5.01 -22.39
CA VAL A 140 -9.51 5.78 -22.26
C VAL A 140 -8.66 5.11 -21.18
N ARG A 141 -7.32 5.09 -21.34
CA ARG A 141 -6.42 4.78 -20.22
C ARG A 141 -6.94 5.53 -18.98
N PRO A 142 -7.10 4.88 -17.81
CA PRO A 142 -7.54 5.58 -16.61
C PRO A 142 -6.67 6.83 -16.46
N PHE A 143 -7.31 8.00 -16.33
CA PHE A 143 -6.55 9.20 -16.05
C PHE A 143 -5.78 8.94 -14.77
N GLY A 144 -4.45 9.04 -14.83
CA GLY A 144 -3.62 8.95 -13.65
C GLY A 144 -4.09 9.97 -12.62
N ARG A 145 -4.03 9.62 -11.34
CA ARG A 145 -4.41 10.50 -10.25
C ARG A 145 -3.55 11.75 -10.23
N SER A 146 -4.08 12.83 -10.80
CA SER A 146 -3.50 14.15 -10.68
C SER A 146 -4.63 15.18 -10.68
N GLY A 147 -4.73 15.96 -9.60
CA GLY A 147 -5.67 17.09 -9.56
C GLY A 147 -5.27 18.16 -10.59
N PRO A 148 -6.02 19.26 -10.75
CA PRO A 148 -7.34 19.57 -10.23
C PRO A 148 -8.53 19.07 -11.09
N VAL A 149 -8.34 18.23 -12.12
CA VAL A 149 -9.27 17.18 -12.64
C VAL A 149 -8.53 16.33 -13.71
N PRO A 150 -8.80 15.02 -13.98
CA PRO A 150 -9.56 13.97 -13.25
C PRO A 150 -8.67 12.77 -12.80
N GLY A 151 -8.88 12.03 -11.69
CA GLY A 151 -9.88 12.07 -10.61
C GLY A 151 -9.32 11.52 -9.27
N ALA A 152 -9.45 12.33 -8.21
CA ALA A 152 -8.90 12.19 -6.86
C ALA A 152 -7.42 12.57 -6.64
N CYS A 153 -7.06 12.77 -5.37
CA CYS A 153 -5.69 13.06 -4.93
C CYS A 153 -4.83 11.78 -4.95
N SER A 154 -3.64 11.84 -5.55
CA SER A 154 -2.66 10.75 -5.55
C SER A 154 -1.82 10.66 -4.28
N SER A 155 -1.78 11.72 -3.46
CA SER A 155 -0.96 11.73 -2.25
C SER A 155 -1.63 12.43 -1.07
N PHE A 156 -1.30 11.92 0.12
CA PHE A 156 -1.75 12.42 1.41
C PHE A 156 -0.56 12.55 2.34
N ILE A 157 -0.49 13.66 3.07
CA ILE A 157 0.66 14.05 3.87
C ILE A 157 0.18 14.59 5.21
N ASP A 158 0.90 14.24 6.27
CA ASP A 158 0.84 14.87 7.57
C ASP A 158 2.26 15.15 8.04
N CYS A 159 2.58 16.43 8.19
CA CYS A 159 3.90 16.91 8.65
C CYS A 159 3.89 17.38 10.11
N TYR A 160 2.75 17.29 10.80
CA TYR A 160 2.56 17.91 12.11
C TYR A 160 2.62 16.88 13.25
N THR A 161 2.29 15.62 12.98
CA THR A 161 2.31 14.59 14.02
C THR A 161 3.67 13.96 14.21
N SER A 162 3.80 13.19 15.30
CA SER A 162 5.02 12.48 15.66
C SER A 162 5.48 11.45 14.64
N HIS A 163 4.70 11.15 13.60
CA HIS A 163 5.02 10.09 12.64
C HIS A 163 5.45 10.60 11.26
N GLU A 164 5.21 11.87 10.94
CA GLU A 164 5.37 12.45 9.59
C GLU A 164 4.94 11.47 8.48
N ILE A 165 3.64 11.41 8.22
CA ILE A 165 3.04 10.41 7.35
C ILE A 165 3.03 10.92 5.91
N ARG A 166 3.41 10.06 4.97
CA ARG A 166 3.13 10.26 3.54
C ARG A 166 2.53 8.99 2.96
N VAL A 167 1.42 9.12 2.26
CA VAL A 167 0.81 8.01 1.50
C VAL A 167 0.69 8.43 0.05
N ARG A 168 1.10 7.55 -0.87
CA ARG A 168 1.01 7.75 -2.32
C ARG A 168 0.34 6.57 -2.99
N PHE A 169 -0.67 6.83 -3.81
CA PHE A 169 -1.40 5.81 -4.57
C PHE A 169 -0.92 5.79 -6.02
N SER A 170 -0.87 4.60 -6.62
CA SER A 170 -0.77 4.46 -8.07
C SER A 170 -1.98 5.14 -8.73
N GLY A 171 -1.81 5.61 -9.97
CA GLY A 171 -2.85 6.23 -10.77
C GLY A 171 -4.07 5.32 -11.03
N ASP A 172 -3.91 4.01 -10.93
CA ASP A 172 -5.00 3.02 -11.03
C ASP A 172 -5.52 2.50 -9.68
N ASP A 173 -5.03 3.05 -8.56
CA ASP A 173 -5.39 2.67 -7.19
C ASP A 173 -5.12 1.21 -6.79
N ARG A 174 -4.36 0.45 -7.59
CA ARG A 174 -3.96 -0.92 -7.23
C ARG A 174 -2.92 -0.96 -6.13
N HIS A 175 -2.07 0.07 -6.05
CA HIS A 175 -0.94 0.10 -5.14
C HIS A 175 -0.90 1.35 -4.27
N SER A 176 -0.38 1.19 -3.06
CA SER A 176 -0.13 2.29 -2.13
C SER A 176 1.25 2.19 -1.48
N ALA A 177 1.93 3.32 -1.37
CA ALA A 177 3.21 3.45 -0.70
C ALA A 177 3.02 4.34 0.54
N VAL A 178 3.37 3.83 1.71
CA VAL A 178 3.25 4.49 3.01
C VAL A 178 4.64 4.75 3.57
N MET A 179 4.93 5.99 3.92
CA MET A 179 6.17 6.40 4.56
C MET A 179 5.88 7.02 5.91
N LEU A 180 6.64 6.61 6.93
CA LEU A 180 6.68 7.23 8.25
C LEU A 180 8.09 7.80 8.43
N LEU A 181 8.23 9.12 8.38
CA LEU A 181 9.52 9.80 8.19
C LEU A 181 10.10 10.41 9.47
N ARG A 182 9.31 10.50 10.54
CA ARG A 182 9.79 11.13 11.78
C ARG A 182 10.70 10.18 12.57
N GLY A 183 11.67 10.77 13.27
CA GLY A 183 12.78 10.06 13.93
C GLY A 183 14.14 10.34 13.29
N GLY A 184 14.14 11.04 12.15
CA GLY A 184 15.34 11.28 11.35
C GLY A 184 15.55 10.18 10.33
N PRO A 185 16.57 10.30 9.47
CA PRO A 185 16.59 9.50 8.26
C PRO A 185 16.79 7.99 8.45
N GLY A 186 17.53 7.55 9.47
CA GLY A 186 17.68 6.12 9.79
C GLY A 186 16.44 5.49 10.46
N GLU A 187 15.50 6.32 10.90
CA GLU A 187 14.22 5.88 11.48
C GLU A 187 13.09 5.95 10.47
N ALA A 188 13.32 6.50 9.27
CA ALA A 188 12.35 6.48 8.20
C ALA A 188 12.04 5.03 7.81
N ARG A 189 10.78 4.76 7.47
CA ARG A 189 10.31 3.44 7.07
C ARG A 189 9.34 3.58 5.91
N LEU A 190 9.42 2.65 4.96
CA LEU A 190 8.57 2.56 3.79
C LEU A 190 7.83 1.22 3.81
N TRP A 191 6.55 1.26 3.46
CA TRP A 191 5.75 0.09 3.13
C TRP A 191 5.13 0.27 1.76
N VAL A 192 5.04 -0.81 1.00
CA VAL A 192 4.28 -0.87 -0.24
C VAL A 192 3.26 -1.98 -0.11
N ASP A 193 1.97 -1.64 -0.25
CA ASP A 193 0.83 -2.56 -0.06
C ASP A 193 0.86 -3.32 1.28
N GLY A 194 1.33 -2.63 2.33
CA GLY A 194 1.47 -3.16 3.68
C GLY A 194 2.70 -4.05 3.89
N VAL A 195 3.54 -4.22 2.88
CA VAL A 195 4.81 -4.95 2.98
C VAL A 195 5.94 -3.96 3.27
N PRO A 196 6.73 -4.15 4.35
CA PRO A 196 7.88 -3.29 4.63
C PRO A 196 8.91 -3.38 3.50
N VAL A 197 9.47 -2.24 3.11
CA VAL A 197 10.45 -2.12 2.03
C VAL A 197 11.72 -1.49 2.57
N LEU A 198 12.76 -2.32 2.71
CA LEU A 198 14.07 -1.99 3.27
C LEU A 198 14.02 -1.43 4.70
N GLU A 199 14.98 -1.81 5.52
CA GLU A 199 15.11 -1.33 6.89
C GLU A 199 16.45 -0.61 7.07
N GLY A 200 16.45 0.48 7.84
CA GLY A 200 17.67 1.20 8.23
C GLY A 200 18.25 2.15 7.18
N GLU A 201 17.68 2.20 5.98
CA GLU A 201 18.13 3.11 4.92
C GLU A 201 17.62 4.54 5.14
N TRP A 202 18.46 5.52 4.80
CA TRP A 202 18.02 6.91 4.66
C TRP A 202 16.99 6.96 3.52
N LEU A 203 15.80 7.47 3.78
CA LEU A 203 14.77 7.68 2.76
C LEU A 203 14.60 9.16 2.47
N ASP A 204 14.57 9.51 1.18
CA ASP A 204 14.10 10.81 0.77
C ASP A 204 12.59 10.95 1.04
N ASN A 205 12.08 12.18 0.97
CA ASN A 205 10.68 12.47 1.22
C ASN A 205 9.81 12.47 -0.07
N GLY A 206 10.42 12.17 -1.22
CA GLY A 206 9.93 12.49 -2.57
C GLY A 206 9.48 11.35 -3.49
N GLY A 207 9.37 10.10 -3.04
CA GLY A 207 9.11 8.94 -3.93
C GLY A 207 7.84 9.03 -4.80
N HIS A 208 7.79 8.32 -5.93
CA HIS A 208 6.68 8.36 -6.89
C HIS A 208 6.42 7.02 -7.56
N TRP A 209 5.23 6.87 -8.14
CA TRP A 209 4.84 5.69 -8.92
C TRP A 209 5.25 5.83 -10.38
N LEU A 210 5.78 4.75 -10.94
CA LEU A 210 6.19 4.61 -12.33
C LEU A 210 5.46 3.41 -12.95
N ASP A 211 4.80 3.66 -14.08
CA ASP A 211 4.00 2.66 -14.84
C ASP A 211 3.00 1.88 -13.99
N GLU A 212 2.47 2.52 -12.93
CA GLU A 212 1.52 1.92 -11.98
C GLU A 212 1.97 0.60 -11.34
N ARG A 213 3.29 0.36 -11.30
CA ARG A 213 3.89 -0.87 -10.78
C ARG A 213 5.10 -0.63 -9.90
N PHE A 214 5.94 0.31 -10.29
CA PHE A 214 7.20 0.56 -9.59
C PHE A 214 7.08 1.76 -8.67
N PHE A 215 7.42 1.60 -7.40
CA PHE A 215 7.60 2.74 -6.51
C PHE A 215 9.08 3.13 -6.49
N VAL A 216 9.38 4.35 -6.93
CA VAL A 216 10.74 4.86 -7.07
C VAL A 216 11.01 5.91 -6.01
N ILE A 217 12.12 5.79 -5.29
CA ILE A 217 12.52 6.75 -4.26
C ILE A 217 14.03 6.83 -4.13
N ARG A 218 14.55 8.03 -3.88
CA ARG A 218 15.96 8.24 -3.56
C ARG A 218 16.24 7.75 -2.14
N ILE A 219 17.37 7.07 -1.97
CA ILE A 219 17.85 6.62 -0.66
C ILE A 219 19.29 7.09 -0.45
N GLY A 220 19.84 6.85 0.74
CA GLY A 220 21.21 7.22 1.08
C GLY A 220 22.22 6.71 0.04
N GLY A 221 23.16 7.57 -0.35
CA GLY A 221 24.25 7.17 -1.23
C GLY A 221 25.38 6.46 -0.49
N PRO A 222 26.39 5.99 -1.23
CA PRO A 222 27.58 5.39 -0.63
C PRO A 222 28.38 6.42 0.17
N ASP A 223 28.65 6.13 1.45
CA ASP A 223 29.48 6.96 2.34
C ASP A 223 30.91 7.16 1.81
N ASP A 224 31.42 6.21 1.03
CA ASP A 224 32.77 6.19 0.47
C ASP A 224 32.88 6.82 -0.92
N HIS A 225 31.79 7.39 -1.45
CA HIS A 225 31.83 8.04 -2.75
C HIS A 225 32.73 9.29 -2.71
N PRO A 226 33.64 9.51 -3.69
CA PRO A 226 34.63 10.59 -3.63
C PRO A 226 34.01 12.00 -3.70
N GLU A 227 32.84 12.13 -4.31
CA GLU A 227 32.06 13.38 -4.32
C GLU A 227 31.05 13.47 -3.17
N GLN A 228 31.02 12.50 -2.25
CA GLN A 228 30.17 12.56 -1.07
C GLN A 228 30.67 13.68 -0.16
N GLY A 229 29.83 14.68 0.06
CA GLY A 229 30.16 15.88 0.81
C GLY A 229 29.14 16.19 1.89
N TYR A 230 29.59 16.94 2.90
CA TYR A 230 28.72 17.65 3.83
C TYR A 230 28.27 18.95 3.17
N THR A 231 27.27 18.93 2.28
CA THR A 231 26.73 20.19 1.76
C THR A 231 25.85 20.93 2.75
N SER A 232 25.67 22.20 2.43
CA SER A 232 25.44 23.39 3.26
C SER A 232 24.10 23.51 4.01
N ILE A 233 23.31 22.44 4.15
CA ILE A 233 22.07 22.46 4.95
C ILE A 233 22.00 21.20 5.82
N GLY A 234 22.84 21.17 6.86
CA GLY A 234 22.83 20.15 7.90
C GLY A 234 23.44 18.82 7.46
N GLN A 235 24.00 18.07 8.42
CA GLN A 235 24.67 16.78 8.21
C GLN A 235 23.73 15.63 7.80
N TRP A 236 22.58 15.95 7.19
CA TRP A 236 21.44 15.03 7.04
C TRP A 236 21.09 14.71 5.59
N LEU A 237 21.78 15.30 4.61
CA LEU A 237 21.52 15.10 3.18
C LEU A 237 22.75 14.49 2.51
N TYR A 238 22.53 13.44 1.72
CA TYR A 238 23.55 12.87 0.85
C TYR A 238 23.65 13.69 -0.44
N ASP A 239 24.87 14.02 -0.87
CA ASP A 239 25.10 14.70 -2.16
C ASP A 239 24.93 13.74 -3.33
N ILE A 240 25.50 12.55 -3.21
CA ILE A 240 25.30 11.45 -4.14
C ILE A 240 24.30 10.52 -3.48
N VAL A 241 23.25 10.13 -4.20
CA VAL A 241 22.17 9.31 -3.69
C VAL A 241 22.09 7.99 -4.45
N SER A 242 21.62 6.96 -3.78
CA SER A 242 21.23 5.71 -4.43
C SER A 242 19.75 5.78 -4.83
N LEU A 243 19.32 4.89 -5.72
CA LEU A 243 17.92 4.80 -6.12
C LEU A 243 17.33 3.45 -5.72
N LEU A 244 16.20 3.48 -5.02
CA LEU A 244 15.34 2.33 -4.81
C LEU A 244 14.24 2.33 -5.86
N VAL A 245 14.15 1.24 -6.61
CA VAL A 245 13.02 0.92 -7.49
C VAL A 245 12.35 -0.35 -6.95
N TYR A 246 11.18 -0.21 -6.34
CA TYR A 246 10.43 -1.34 -5.79
C TYR A 246 9.36 -1.83 -6.77
N ASP A 247 9.47 -3.07 -7.21
CA ASP A 247 8.45 -3.73 -8.03
C ASP A 247 7.30 -4.22 -7.13
N ALA A 248 6.14 -3.56 -7.16
CA ALA A 248 5.03 -3.90 -6.28
C ALA A 248 4.34 -5.23 -6.66
N GLU A 249 4.36 -5.61 -7.93
CA GLU A 249 3.76 -6.88 -8.39
C GLU A 249 4.60 -8.07 -7.93
N LEU A 250 5.93 -7.96 -8.01
CA LEU A 250 6.84 -9.03 -7.60
C LEU A 250 7.32 -8.93 -6.16
N ARG A 251 7.10 -7.78 -5.52
CA ARG A 251 7.58 -7.43 -4.17
C ARG A 251 9.10 -7.48 -4.04
N ILE A 252 9.78 -6.99 -5.07
CA ILE A 252 11.24 -7.02 -5.17
C ILE A 252 11.80 -5.60 -5.10
N PRO A 253 12.72 -5.30 -4.15
CA PRO A 253 13.47 -4.06 -4.16
C PRO A 253 14.68 -4.16 -5.11
N HIS A 254 14.83 -3.21 -6.01
CA HIS A 254 16.06 -2.97 -6.77
C HIS A 254 16.77 -1.75 -6.18
N VAL A 255 17.87 -1.99 -5.47
CA VAL A 255 18.72 -0.92 -4.93
C VAL A 255 19.86 -0.69 -5.90
N LEU A 256 19.95 0.53 -6.41
CA LEU A 256 20.95 0.91 -7.41
C LEU A 256 21.89 1.91 -6.76
N ILE A 257 23.14 1.49 -6.58
CA ILE A 257 24.19 2.25 -5.93
C ILE A 257 25.12 2.83 -7.02
N PRO A 258 25.35 4.15 -7.06
CA PRO A 258 26.32 4.73 -7.97
C PRO A 258 27.75 4.29 -7.61
N GLY A 259 28.53 3.97 -8.63
CA GLY A 259 29.97 3.77 -8.53
C GLY A 259 30.72 5.09 -8.34
N PRO A 260 32.03 5.06 -8.04
CA PRO A 260 32.81 6.23 -7.63
C PRO A 260 32.98 7.32 -8.71
N THR A 261 32.55 7.05 -9.94
CA THR A 261 32.59 8.00 -11.07
C THR A 261 31.20 8.48 -11.48
N GLU A 262 30.15 8.01 -10.81
CA GLU A 262 28.76 8.28 -11.16
C GLU A 262 28.21 9.36 -10.23
N ASN A 263 27.85 10.51 -10.79
CA ASN A 263 27.48 11.70 -10.06
C ASN A 263 25.95 11.79 -9.83
N TRP A 264 25.34 10.72 -9.36
CA TRP A 264 23.88 10.62 -9.15
C TRP A 264 23.43 11.55 -8.01
N ARG A 265 23.18 12.82 -8.34
CA ARG A 265 22.67 13.84 -7.41
C ARG A 265 21.15 13.91 -7.41
N ASP A 266 20.55 13.65 -8.57
CA ASP A 266 19.09 13.61 -8.74
C ASP A 266 18.69 12.53 -9.77
N PRO A 267 18.99 11.25 -9.48
CA PRO A 267 18.74 10.18 -10.43
C PRO A 267 17.25 10.00 -10.69
N VAL A 268 16.91 9.75 -11.96
CA VAL A 268 15.54 9.53 -12.43
C VAL A 268 15.41 8.18 -13.10
N ALA A 269 14.21 7.60 -13.08
CA ALA A 269 13.92 6.34 -13.73
C ALA A 269 12.73 6.45 -14.67
N ASP A 270 12.73 5.66 -15.75
CA ASP A 270 11.54 5.40 -16.54
C ASP A 270 11.42 3.93 -16.97
N VAL A 271 10.22 3.57 -17.46
CA VAL A 271 9.95 2.26 -18.04
C VAL A 271 9.66 2.46 -19.53
N ARG A 272 10.45 1.82 -20.38
CA ARG A 272 10.26 1.82 -21.83
C ARG A 272 10.56 0.44 -22.40
N ASP A 273 9.69 -0.05 -23.28
CA ASP A 273 9.87 -1.32 -23.99
C ASP A 273 10.15 -2.50 -23.05
N GLY A 274 9.47 -2.55 -21.90
CA GLY A 274 9.64 -3.61 -20.89
C GLY A 274 10.98 -3.56 -20.15
N THR A 275 11.68 -2.44 -20.18
CA THR A 275 12.96 -2.21 -19.50
C THR A 275 12.84 -1.02 -18.56
N VAL A 276 13.31 -1.19 -17.32
CA VAL A 276 13.53 -0.07 -16.40
C VAL A 276 14.88 0.54 -16.73
N ARG A 277 14.90 1.85 -16.94
CA ARG A 277 16.11 2.62 -17.21
C ARG A 277 16.32 3.64 -16.11
N VAL A 278 17.56 3.76 -15.65
CA VAL A 278 17.95 4.74 -14.64
C VAL A 278 19.04 5.64 -15.20
N TYR A 279 18.85 6.93 -14.96
CA TYR A 279 19.67 8.02 -15.46
C TYR A 279 20.24 8.79 -14.28
N ALA A 280 21.45 9.32 -14.42
CA ALA A 280 22.07 10.16 -13.40
C ALA A 280 21.24 11.41 -13.05
N ASP A 281 20.55 11.96 -14.06
CA ASP A 281 19.69 13.15 -13.97
C ASP A 281 18.69 13.24 -15.15
N GLU A 282 17.83 14.27 -15.14
CA GLU A 282 16.88 14.55 -16.22
C GLU A 282 17.54 14.86 -17.57
N ALA A 283 18.76 15.40 -17.59
CA ALA A 283 19.48 15.72 -18.83
C ALA A 283 19.94 14.45 -19.54
N ALA A 284 20.47 13.46 -18.79
CA ALA A 284 20.78 12.13 -19.27
C ALA A 284 19.52 11.39 -19.75
N GLN A 285 18.39 11.56 -19.04
CA GLN A 285 17.10 11.01 -19.49
C GLN A 285 16.66 11.61 -20.83
N ALA A 286 16.75 12.93 -20.98
CA ALA A 286 16.39 13.62 -22.23
C ALA A 286 17.31 13.22 -23.40
N ALA A 287 18.59 12.95 -23.12
CA ALA A 287 19.55 12.43 -24.09
C ALA A 287 19.42 10.91 -24.35
N ALA A 288 18.58 10.21 -23.59
CA ALA A 288 18.41 8.75 -23.62
C ALA A 288 19.74 7.98 -23.39
N THR A 289 20.56 8.45 -22.45
CA THR A 289 21.82 7.83 -22.04
C THR A 289 21.69 7.26 -20.63
N PRO A 290 21.13 6.04 -20.46
CA PRO A 290 20.96 5.43 -19.15
C PRO A 290 22.29 4.93 -18.57
N ASP A 291 22.45 5.03 -17.27
CA ASP A 291 23.58 4.48 -16.52
C ASP A 291 23.32 3.03 -16.10
N ARG A 292 22.05 2.68 -15.87
CA ARG A 292 21.61 1.31 -15.58
C ARG A 292 20.35 0.98 -16.36
N GLU A 293 20.27 -0.28 -16.76
CA GLU A 293 19.09 -0.86 -17.36
C GLU A 293 18.88 -2.27 -16.82
N PHE A 294 17.64 -2.63 -16.56
CA PHE A 294 17.26 -4.01 -16.26
C PHE A 294 15.86 -4.32 -16.78
N PRO A 295 15.61 -5.56 -17.25
CA PRO A 295 14.30 -5.91 -17.76
C PRO A 295 13.26 -5.94 -16.63
N VAL A 296 12.02 -5.60 -16.95
CA VAL A 296 10.89 -5.73 -16.03
C VAL A 296 10.76 -7.20 -15.62
N GLY A 297 10.73 -7.43 -14.31
CA GLY A 297 10.71 -8.76 -13.72
C GLY A 297 12.08 -9.45 -13.61
N ALA A 298 13.17 -8.72 -13.85
CA ALA A 298 14.50 -9.18 -13.45
C ALA A 298 14.56 -9.44 -11.93
N PRO A 299 15.36 -10.39 -11.46
CA PRO A 299 15.75 -10.45 -10.05
C PRO A 299 16.57 -9.19 -9.68
N PRO A 300 16.67 -8.86 -8.38
CA PRO A 300 17.47 -7.72 -7.95
C PRO A 300 18.94 -7.91 -8.34
N THR A 301 19.52 -6.87 -8.94
CA THR A 301 20.95 -6.81 -9.24
C THR A 301 21.65 -6.38 -7.97
N GLY A 302 22.46 -7.27 -7.38
CA GLY A 302 23.29 -6.98 -6.21
C GLY A 302 24.51 -6.15 -6.52
#